data_AF-A0A8S3JG80-F1
#
_entry.id   AF-A0A8S3JG80-F1
#
_cell.length_a   1.000
_cell.length_b   1.000
_cell.length_c   1.000
_cell.angle_alpha   90.00
_cell.angle_beta   90.00
_cell.angle_gamma   90.00
#
_symmetry.space_group_name_H-M   'P 1'
#
loop_
_entity.id
_entity.type
_entity.pdbx_description
1 polymer ?
#
loop_
_entity_poly.entity_id
_entity_poly.type
_entity_poly.pdbx_seq_one_letter_code
_entity_poly.pdbx_strand_id
1 'polypeptide(L)'
;MQTELHDYYNQLEVNNQLMPLENIAIGDFGVAKYSEDNRWYRARLITCEGHDQIKIVFVDFGNIEIKLIHQFFPLHKLFTDLPAQAIGCSLSEAFPRSQNEHEVIWSEDTIQIFKDEVIDKVVEIHFVNQEEGTEQ
;
A
#
# COMPACT_ATOMS: atom_id res chain seq x y z
N MET A 1 -15.71 8.08 -0.67
CA MET A 1 -15.07 6.76 -0.91
C MET A 1 -14.51 6.10 0.34
N GLN A 2 -13.43 6.59 0.98
CA GLN A 2 -12.80 5.85 2.10
C GLN A 2 -13.77 5.59 3.28
N THR A 3 -14.56 6.59 3.66
CA THR A 3 -15.60 6.44 4.70
C THR A 3 -16.65 5.41 4.29
N GLU A 4 -17.15 5.48 3.05
CA GLU A 4 -18.18 4.55 2.55
C GLU A 4 -17.68 3.11 2.45
N LEU A 5 -16.42 2.90 2.02
CA LEU A 5 -15.78 1.60 2.01
C LEU A 5 -15.68 1.06 3.43
N HIS A 6 -15.19 1.87 4.36
CA HIS A 6 -15.11 1.47 5.77
C HIS A 6 -16.48 1.09 6.33
N ASP A 7 -17.49 1.92 6.15
CA ASP A 7 -18.84 1.67 6.67
C ASP A 7 -19.44 0.39 6.08
N TYR A 8 -19.26 0.16 4.78
CA TYR A 8 -19.74 -1.04 4.09
C TYR A 8 -19.09 -2.32 4.64
N TYR A 9 -17.75 -2.39 4.70
CA TYR A 9 -17.08 -3.60 5.18
C TYR A 9 -17.21 -3.79 6.69
N ASN A 10 -17.34 -2.70 7.46
CA ASN A 10 -17.64 -2.79 8.89
C ASN A 10 -19.04 -3.40 9.14
N GLN A 11 -20.04 -3.05 8.31
CA GLN A 11 -21.35 -3.71 8.39
C GLN A 11 -21.28 -5.20 8.05
N LEU A 12 -20.52 -5.59 7.01
CA LEU A 12 -20.33 -7.00 6.67
C LEU A 12 -19.63 -7.78 7.79
N GLU A 13 -18.62 -7.17 8.42
CA GLU A 13 -17.89 -7.75 9.54
C GLU A 13 -18.81 -7.99 10.75
N VAL A 14 -19.57 -6.97 11.15
CA VAL A 14 -20.51 -7.05 12.29
C VAL A 14 -21.60 -8.09 12.04
N ASN A 15 -22.04 -8.26 10.80
CA ASN A 15 -23.05 -9.24 10.42
C ASN A 15 -22.48 -10.64 10.13
N ASN A 16 -21.16 -10.86 10.28
CA ASN A 16 -20.50 -12.12 9.97
C ASN A 16 -20.66 -12.56 8.49
N GLN A 17 -20.64 -11.59 7.58
CA GLN A 17 -20.84 -11.78 6.13
C GLN A 17 -19.55 -11.65 5.32
N LEU A 18 -18.41 -11.51 5.98
CA LEU A 18 -17.11 -11.47 5.32
C LEU A 18 -16.67 -12.88 4.91
N MET A 19 -16.29 -13.02 3.65
CA MET A 19 -15.74 -14.24 3.09
C MET A 19 -14.35 -13.91 2.51
N PRO A 20 -13.27 -14.53 3.00
CA PRO A 20 -11.93 -14.30 2.45
C PRO A 20 -11.86 -14.61 0.95
N LEU A 21 -10.89 -14.01 0.28
CA LEU A 21 -10.68 -14.22 -1.15
C LEU A 21 -10.14 -15.63 -1.39
N GLU A 22 -10.81 -16.41 -2.25
CA GLU A 22 -10.38 -17.76 -2.63
C GLU A 22 -9.45 -17.70 -3.85
N ASN A 23 -8.44 -18.58 -3.91
CA ASN A 23 -7.50 -18.69 -5.02
C ASN A 23 -6.78 -17.38 -5.38
N ILE A 24 -6.33 -16.63 -4.36
CA ILE A 24 -5.59 -15.38 -4.54
C ILE A 24 -4.33 -15.56 -5.41
N ALA A 25 -4.08 -14.58 -6.28
CA ALA A 25 -2.88 -14.47 -7.09
C ALA A 25 -2.18 -13.12 -6.86
N ILE A 26 -0.85 -13.10 -7.02
CA ILE A 26 -0.07 -11.86 -6.98
C ILE A 26 -0.67 -10.85 -7.96
N GLY A 27 -0.84 -9.61 -7.49
CA GLY A 27 -1.49 -8.55 -8.24
C GLY A 27 -3.00 -8.40 -8.00
N ASP A 28 -3.65 -9.37 -7.33
CA ASP A 28 -5.08 -9.29 -7.04
C ASP A 28 -5.42 -8.09 -6.14
N PHE A 29 -6.54 -7.43 -6.48
CA PHE A 29 -7.12 -6.36 -5.69
C PHE A 29 -8.12 -6.92 -4.67
N GLY A 30 -8.06 -6.38 -3.46
CA GLY A 30 -8.95 -6.72 -2.37
C GLY A 30 -9.07 -5.59 -1.36
N VAL A 31 -9.53 -5.94 -0.17
CA VAL A 31 -9.53 -5.06 0.99
C VAL A 31 -8.91 -5.75 2.19
N ALA A 32 -8.29 -4.94 3.05
CA ALA A 32 -7.79 -5.37 4.34
C ALA A 32 -8.02 -4.27 5.37
N LYS A 33 -8.04 -4.67 6.65
CA LYS A 33 -8.10 -3.74 7.76
C LYS A 33 -6.68 -3.30 8.13
N TYR A 34 -6.43 -2.00 8.14
CA TYR A 34 -5.14 -1.44 8.56
C TYR A 34 -4.96 -1.61 10.07
N SER A 35 -3.77 -2.01 10.51
CA SER A 35 -3.56 -2.40 11.90
C SER A 35 -3.57 -1.22 12.88
N GLU A 36 -3.16 -0.02 12.44
CA GLU A 36 -3.02 1.13 13.32
C GLU A 36 -4.36 1.79 13.69
N ASP A 37 -5.31 1.85 12.75
CA ASP A 37 -6.58 2.56 12.95
C ASP A 37 -7.83 1.67 12.89
N ASN A 38 -7.65 0.38 12.60
CA ASN A 38 -8.72 -0.61 12.43
C ASN A 38 -9.76 -0.25 11.36
N ARG A 39 -9.40 0.58 10.36
CA ARG A 39 -10.29 0.91 9.24
C ARG A 39 -10.01 0.01 8.04
N TRP A 40 -11.00 -0.11 7.16
CA TRP A 40 -10.91 -0.93 5.95
C TRP A 40 -10.38 -0.09 4.81
N TYR A 41 -9.51 -0.66 3.98
CA TYR A 41 -8.83 0.03 2.88
C TYR A 41 -8.74 -0.84 1.64
N ARG A 42 -8.62 -0.22 0.47
CA ARG A 42 -8.28 -0.92 -0.77
C ARG A 42 -6.83 -1.35 -0.72
N ALA A 43 -6.58 -2.59 -1.11
CA ALA A 43 -5.26 -3.17 -1.09
C ALA A 43 -5.02 -4.03 -2.33
N ARG A 44 -3.73 -4.26 -2.62
CA ARG A 44 -3.27 -5.16 -3.67
C ARG A 44 -2.26 -6.14 -3.09
N LEU A 45 -2.39 -7.40 -3.46
CA LEU A 45 -1.43 -8.45 -3.12
C LEU A 45 -0.12 -8.22 -3.87
N ILE A 46 0.98 -8.08 -3.14
CA ILE A 46 2.34 -7.95 -3.69
C ILE A 46 2.99 -9.33 -3.75
N THR A 47 3.10 -10.02 -2.62
CA THR A 47 3.76 -11.34 -2.55
C THR A 47 3.04 -12.25 -1.57
N CYS A 48 3.16 -13.56 -1.79
CA CYS A 48 2.84 -14.56 -0.78
C CYS A 48 4.10 -14.86 0.03
N GLU A 49 4.03 -14.68 1.34
CA GLU A 49 5.14 -14.88 2.29
C GLU A 49 4.87 -16.14 3.12
N GLY A 50 5.79 -17.11 3.13
CA GLY A 50 5.66 -18.31 3.98
C GLY A 50 4.35 -19.10 3.80
N HIS A 51 3.86 -19.72 4.88
CA HIS A 51 2.76 -20.70 4.82
C HIS A 51 1.36 -20.09 4.69
N ASP A 52 1.09 -18.91 5.28
CA ASP A 52 -0.25 -18.27 5.33
C ASP A 52 -0.18 -16.73 5.38
N GLN A 53 1.00 -16.14 5.13
CA GLN A 53 1.17 -14.69 5.15
C GLN A 53 1.19 -14.12 3.74
N ILE A 54 0.74 -12.89 3.62
CA ILE A 54 0.72 -12.14 2.38
C ILE A 54 1.22 -10.74 2.64
N LYS A 55 1.99 -10.20 1.71
CA LYS A 55 2.42 -8.81 1.70
C LYS A 55 1.47 -8.02 0.81
N ILE A 56 0.80 -7.03 1.39
CA ILE A 56 -0.16 -6.19 0.68
C ILE A 56 0.30 -4.74 0.70
N VAL A 57 -0.04 -3.97 -0.34
CA VAL A 57 0.08 -2.51 -0.35
C VAL A 57 -1.32 -1.90 -0.30
N PHE A 58 -1.51 -0.90 0.55
CA PHE A 58 -2.72 -0.08 0.53
C PHE A 58 -2.62 0.91 -0.63
N VAL A 59 -3.36 0.64 -1.71
CA VAL A 59 -3.14 1.28 -3.02
C VAL A 59 -3.46 2.78 -3.05
N ASP A 60 -4.11 3.30 -2.01
CA ASP A 60 -4.45 4.71 -1.88
C ASP A 60 -3.47 5.51 -1.01
N PHE A 61 -2.57 4.82 -0.29
CA PHE A 61 -1.66 5.42 0.68
C PHE A 61 -0.19 5.03 0.45
N GLY A 62 0.05 3.88 -0.18
CA GLY A 62 1.38 3.39 -0.52
C GLY A 62 2.10 2.63 0.60
N ASN A 63 1.56 2.61 1.82
CA ASN A 63 2.11 1.81 2.91
C ASN A 63 1.83 0.30 2.72
N ILE A 64 2.73 -0.53 3.24
CA ILE A 64 2.73 -1.98 3.09
C ILE A 64 2.51 -2.63 4.46
N GLU A 65 1.74 -3.71 4.50
CA GLU A 65 1.62 -4.57 5.68
C GLU A 65 1.68 -6.05 5.32
N ILE A 66 2.14 -6.86 6.27
CA ILE A 66 2.00 -8.31 6.21
C ILE A 66 0.69 -8.67 6.91
N LYS A 67 -0.17 -9.44 6.22
CA LYS A 67 -1.44 -9.95 6.74
C LYS A 67 -1.48 -11.45 6.64
N LEU A 68 -2.40 -12.07 7.39
CA LEU A 68 -2.77 -13.46 7.13
C LEU A 68 -3.69 -13.51 5.92
N ILE A 69 -3.60 -14.59 5.13
CA ILE A 69 -4.42 -14.79 3.93
C ILE A 69 -5.93 -14.63 4.19
N HIS A 70 -6.41 -15.06 5.36
CA HIS A 70 -7.82 -14.95 5.76
C HIS A 70 -8.24 -13.53 6.20
N GLN A 71 -7.32 -12.58 6.22
CA GLN A 71 -7.58 -11.16 6.53
C GLN A 71 -7.66 -10.29 5.26
N PHE A 72 -7.64 -10.91 4.08
CA PHE A 72 -7.76 -10.26 2.79
C PHE A 72 -9.06 -10.70 2.10
N PHE A 73 -9.89 -9.73 1.74
CA PHE A 73 -11.25 -9.95 1.29
C PHE A 73 -11.48 -9.36 -0.12
N PRO A 74 -12.44 -9.89 -0.89
CA PRO A 74 -12.76 -9.35 -2.21
C PRO A 74 -13.11 -7.87 -2.19
N LEU A 75 -12.59 -7.09 -3.14
CA LEU A 75 -12.99 -5.70 -3.35
C LEU A 75 -14.36 -5.67 -4.05
N HIS A 76 -15.35 -5.06 -3.41
CA HIS A 76 -16.69 -4.94 -3.98
C HIS A 76 -16.68 -3.96 -5.15
N LYS A 77 -17.41 -4.27 -6.22
CA LYS A 77 -17.51 -3.47 -7.47
C LYS A 77 -17.95 -2.01 -7.30
N LEU A 78 -18.50 -1.65 -6.14
CA LEU A 78 -18.85 -0.25 -5.82
C LEU A 78 -17.61 0.62 -5.57
N PHE A 79 -16.45 0.00 -5.37
CA PHE A 79 -15.21 0.67 -4.98
C PHE A 79 -14.07 0.47 -6.00
N THR A 80 -14.40 0.04 -7.21
CA THR A 80 -13.44 -0.20 -8.30
C THR A 80 -13.28 0.97 -9.28
N ASP A 81 -14.20 1.95 -9.26
CA ASP A 81 -14.21 3.03 -10.26
C ASP A 81 -13.08 4.05 -10.05
N LEU A 82 -12.58 4.22 -8.82
CA LEU A 82 -11.47 5.12 -8.55
C LEU A 82 -10.14 4.41 -8.87
N PRO A 83 -9.22 5.02 -9.62
CA PRO A 83 -7.87 4.47 -9.76
C PRO A 83 -7.15 4.41 -8.40
N ALA A 84 -6.10 3.62 -8.29
CA ALA A 84 -5.19 3.71 -7.12
C ALA A 84 -4.70 5.15 -6.95
N GLN A 85 -4.74 5.69 -5.73
CA GLN A 85 -4.38 7.08 -5.47
C GLN A 85 -2.90 7.28 -5.13
N ALA A 86 -2.22 6.25 -4.60
CA ALA A 86 -0.80 6.34 -4.33
C ALA A 86 0.01 6.10 -5.61
N ILE A 87 0.97 6.99 -5.86
CA ILE A 87 1.91 6.89 -6.97
C ILE A 87 3.27 6.55 -6.38
N GLY A 88 3.84 5.41 -6.77
CA GLY A 88 5.21 5.07 -6.44
C GLY A 88 6.19 5.96 -7.20
N CYS A 89 7.08 6.64 -6.49
CA CYS A 89 8.07 7.53 -7.08
C CYS A 89 9.38 7.54 -6.30
N SER A 90 10.43 7.98 -6.96
CA SER A 90 11.74 8.28 -6.38
C SER A 90 12.10 9.74 -6.68
N LEU A 91 12.94 10.34 -5.83
CA LEU A 91 13.46 11.68 -6.08
C LEU A 91 14.59 11.59 -7.09
N SER A 92 14.49 12.34 -8.19
CA SER A 92 15.50 12.33 -9.25
C SER A 92 16.84 12.88 -8.75
N GLU A 93 17.93 12.29 -9.25
CA GLU A 93 19.32 12.69 -8.96
C GLU A 93 19.70 12.64 -7.47
N ALA A 94 18.87 12.02 -6.63
CA ALA A 94 19.13 11.87 -5.20
C ALA A 94 19.67 10.46 -4.92
N PHE A 95 20.85 10.39 -4.32
CA PHE A 95 21.48 9.13 -3.91
C PHE A 95 21.93 9.20 -2.45
N PRO A 96 21.80 8.12 -1.68
CA PRO A 96 22.31 8.10 -0.32
C PRO A 96 23.83 8.20 -0.32
N ARG A 97 24.39 8.85 0.70
CA ARG A 97 25.83 9.10 0.83
C ARG A 97 26.67 7.85 1.14
N SER A 98 26.10 6.64 1.09
CA SER A 98 26.78 5.42 1.53
C SER A 98 28.15 5.25 0.84
N GLN A 99 29.18 4.97 1.64
CA GLN A 99 30.53 4.67 1.17
C GLN A 99 30.71 3.17 0.84
N ASN A 100 29.66 2.36 0.98
CA ASN A 100 29.71 0.93 0.80
C ASN A 100 28.88 0.53 -0.42
N GLU A 101 29.53 -0.02 -1.45
CA GLU A 101 28.91 -0.37 -2.74
C GLU A 101 27.79 -1.43 -2.61
N HIS A 102 27.76 -2.14 -1.48
CA HIS A 102 26.82 -3.23 -1.22
C HIS A 102 25.59 -2.82 -0.40
N GLU A 103 25.52 -1.59 0.12
CA GLU A 103 24.41 -1.16 0.97
C GLU A 103 24.05 0.32 0.71
N VAL A 104 23.00 0.53 -0.08
CA VAL A 104 22.48 1.84 -0.47
C VAL A 104 21.39 2.24 0.53
N ILE A 105 21.78 2.84 1.66
CA ILE A 105 20.85 3.21 2.75
C ILE A 105 20.83 4.72 2.95
N TRP A 106 19.62 5.29 2.95
CA TRP A 106 19.37 6.66 3.38
C TRP A 106 19.51 6.78 4.89
N SER A 107 20.31 7.72 5.39
CA SER A 107 20.42 7.96 6.83
C SER A 107 19.09 8.46 7.40
N GLU A 108 18.82 8.15 8.66
CA GLU A 108 17.62 8.64 9.37
C GLU A 108 17.51 10.17 9.32
N ASP A 109 18.62 10.90 9.48
CA ASP A 109 18.63 12.35 9.34
C ASP A 109 18.18 12.81 7.94
N THR A 110 18.60 12.11 6.88
CA THR A 110 18.21 12.46 5.50
C THR A 110 16.73 12.16 5.27
N ILE A 111 16.24 11.03 5.80
CA ILE A 111 14.81 10.67 5.77
C ILE A 111 13.99 11.72 6.51
N GLN A 112 14.45 12.17 7.68
CA GLN A 112 13.76 13.19 8.46
C GLN A 112 13.72 14.54 7.76
N ILE A 113 14.82 14.98 7.14
CA ILE A 113 14.85 16.21 6.32
C ILE A 113 13.82 16.11 5.18
N PHE A 114 13.78 14.97 4.47
CA PHE A 114 12.79 14.78 3.42
C PHE A 114 11.35 14.85 3.95
N LYS A 115 11.07 14.17 5.07
CA LYS A 115 9.77 14.22 5.75
C LYS A 115 9.38 15.65 6.12
N ASP A 116 10.28 16.41 6.75
CA ASP A 116 10.03 17.80 7.15
C ASP A 116 9.73 18.69 5.94
N GLU A 117 10.26 18.35 4.76
CA GLU A 117 10.02 19.10 3.52
C GLU A 117 8.73 18.73 2.77
N VAL A 118 8.12 17.57 3.04
CA VAL A 118 6.96 17.10 2.28
C VAL A 118 5.70 16.83 3.11
N ILE A 119 5.84 16.47 4.38
CA ILE A 119 4.69 16.18 5.25
C ILE A 119 3.89 17.46 5.51
N ASP A 120 2.57 17.34 5.43
CA ASP A 120 1.59 18.43 5.61
C ASP A 120 1.80 19.63 4.67
N LYS A 121 2.51 19.42 3.56
CA LYS A 121 2.82 20.45 2.54
C LYS A 121 2.21 20.05 1.20
N VAL A 122 1.73 21.06 0.46
CA VAL A 122 1.38 20.91 -0.96
C VAL A 122 2.66 21.07 -1.77
N VAL A 123 3.02 20.03 -2.53
CA VAL A 123 4.21 20.02 -3.38
C VAL A 123 3.83 19.92 -4.85
N GLU A 124 4.61 20.55 -5.71
CA GLU A 124 4.52 20.37 -7.16
C GLU A 124 5.46 19.23 -7.57
N ILE A 125 4.94 18.27 -8.34
CA ILE A 125 5.70 17.08 -8.78
C ILE A 125 5.86 17.15 -10.30
N HIS A 126 7.11 17.12 -10.76
CA HIS A 126 7.44 16.98 -12.18
C HIS A 126 8.02 15.60 -12.44
N PHE A 127 7.32 14.78 -13.23
CA PHE A 127 7.81 13.47 -13.64
C PHE A 127 8.89 13.63 -14.71
N VAL A 128 10.11 13.20 -14.39
CA VAL A 128 11.26 13.32 -15.28
C VAL A 128 11.55 12.04 -16.07
N ASN A 129 11.31 10.88 -15.48
CA ASN A 129 11.49 9.56 -16.08
C ASN A 129 10.41 8.59 -15.56
N GLN A 130 10.16 7.52 -16.30
CA GLN A 130 9.35 6.39 -15.85
C GLN A 130 10.25 5.15 -15.83
N GLU A 131 10.38 4.53 -14.67
CA GLU A 131 10.96 3.20 -14.54
C GLU A 131 9.83 2.19 -14.55
N GLU A 132 9.98 1.09 -15.29
CA GLU A 132 9.07 -0.04 -15.14
C GLU A 132 9.29 -0.59 -13.73
N GLY A 133 8.31 -0.37 -12.84
CA GLY A 133 8.31 -1.01 -11.54
C GLY A 133 8.42 -2.51 -11.76
N THR A 134 9.40 -3.17 -11.14
CA THR A 134 9.46 -4.62 -11.17
C THR A 134 8.14 -5.14 -10.61
N GLU A 135 7.29 -5.70 -11.47
CA GLU A 135 6.26 -6.64 -11.05
C GLU A 135 7.00 -7.80 -10.38
N GLN A 136 7.18 -7.72 -9.07
CA GLN A 136 7.59 -8.84 -8.22
C GLN A 136 6.36 -9.35 -7.49
#